data_AF-A0A2G8SMB6-F1
#
_entry.id   AF-A0A2G8SMB6-F1
#
_cell.length_a   1.000
_cell.length_b   1.000
_cell.length_c   1.000
_cell.angle_alpha   90.00
_cell.angle_beta   90.00
_cell.angle_gamma   90.00
#
_symmetry.space_group_name_H-M   'P 1'
#
loop_
_entity.id
_entity.type
_entity.pdbx_description
1 polymer ?
#
loop_
_entity_poly.entity_id
_entity_poly.type
_entity_poly.pdbx_seq_one_letter_code
_entity_poly.pdbx_strand_id
1 'polypeptide(L)'
;MEASPMFFPGREVTIQTQAPERTLTLTIDRPFAPFTKAVVLVARSPELGPDPVVVKIYDPRFLDERLIDVEYHPARPWSLELERAVDAIWDEPFHRRFLHDDPDDPKAPEVIAAQWEKYFRMLSTDCFESECKAYDRLRFLQGSAIPRLLLTGTVLPPDERAMQLSAVVMEYIPDAVSLCDVPPDVVTPELCATLLQVVDSFAELGVVHGDINWNNVLFTPRERPTRVVVIDFACGAVRGEDQDDDAWQENLVWGNDSWCMRRMLEKRGISVPSV
;
A
#
# COMPACT_ATOMS: atom_id res chain seq x y z
N MET A 1 4.70 -14.51 -1.62
CA MET A 1 5.35 -14.73 -2.94
C MET A 1 6.83 -14.41 -2.83
N GLU A 2 7.74 -15.27 -3.33
CA GLU A 2 9.16 -14.89 -3.47
C GLU A 2 9.31 -13.76 -4.49
N ALA A 3 10.44 -13.03 -4.46
CA ALA A 3 10.68 -11.97 -5.42
C ALA A 3 10.71 -12.54 -6.86
N SER A 4 9.86 -12.00 -7.74
CA SER A 4 9.88 -12.36 -9.16
C SER A 4 11.25 -12.01 -9.79
N PRO A 5 11.82 -12.83 -10.69
CA PRO A 5 13.09 -12.55 -11.36
C PRO A 5 13.15 -11.20 -12.08
N MET A 6 11.99 -10.64 -12.45
CA MET A 6 11.88 -9.31 -13.06
C MET A 6 12.27 -8.18 -12.09
N PHE A 7 12.23 -8.43 -10.78
CA PHE A 7 12.53 -7.47 -9.72
C PHE A 7 13.81 -7.80 -8.96
N PHE A 8 14.72 -8.56 -9.58
CA PHE A 8 16.02 -8.84 -8.98
C PHE A 8 16.94 -7.61 -8.97
N PRO A 9 17.88 -7.53 -8.00
CA PRO A 9 18.90 -6.49 -7.97
C PRO A 9 19.60 -6.30 -9.32
N GLY A 10 19.85 -5.05 -9.70
CA GLY A 10 20.47 -4.66 -10.96
C GLY A 10 19.54 -4.64 -12.18
N ARG A 11 18.28 -5.11 -12.05
CA ARG A 11 17.25 -4.88 -13.08
C ARG A 11 16.75 -3.45 -13.04
N GLU A 12 16.07 -3.04 -14.11
CA GLU A 12 15.54 -1.69 -14.26
C GLU A 12 14.02 -1.69 -14.26
N VAL A 13 13.44 -0.63 -13.70
CA VAL A 13 12.02 -0.30 -13.81
C VAL A 13 11.93 1.09 -14.44
N THR A 14 11.07 1.23 -15.44
CA THR A 14 10.83 2.51 -16.10
C THR A 14 9.46 3.04 -15.73
N ILE A 15 9.40 4.28 -15.25
CA ILE A 15 8.17 4.97 -14.82
C ILE A 15 7.96 6.20 -15.70
N GLN A 16 6.76 6.33 -16.26
CA GLN A 16 6.29 7.52 -16.95
C GLN A 16 5.45 8.37 -15.99
N THR A 17 5.89 9.60 -15.74
CA THR A 17 5.13 10.57 -14.93
C THR A 17 4.33 11.49 -15.85
N GLN A 18 3.20 12.02 -15.37
CA GLN A 18 2.33 12.91 -16.15
C GLN A 18 2.59 14.40 -15.86
N ALA A 19 3.14 14.75 -14.69
CA ALA A 19 3.37 16.12 -14.27
C ALA A 19 4.67 16.27 -13.45
N PRO A 20 5.79 16.75 -14.05
CA PRO A 20 5.98 16.95 -15.50
C PRO A 20 5.96 15.63 -16.26
N GLU A 21 5.64 15.68 -17.55
CA GLU A 21 5.77 14.50 -18.42
C GLU A 21 7.24 14.14 -18.58
N ARG A 22 7.64 12.99 -18.05
CA ARG A 22 9.00 12.45 -18.21
C ARG A 22 9.02 10.94 -18.00
N THR A 23 10.05 10.32 -18.54
CA THR A 23 10.35 8.90 -18.34
C THR A 23 11.57 8.79 -17.43
N LEU A 24 11.43 8.08 -16.33
CA LEU A 24 12.48 7.82 -15.35
C LEU A 24 12.84 6.34 -15.37
N THR A 25 14.12 6.03 -15.49
CA THR A 25 14.62 4.67 -15.27
C THR A 25 15.25 4.58 -13.90
N LEU A 26 14.84 3.55 -13.14
CA LEU A 26 15.35 3.26 -11.82
C LEU A 26 16.01 1.88 -11.80
N THR A 27 17.22 1.79 -11.28
CA THR A 27 17.91 0.52 -11.06
C THR A 27 17.52 -0.04 -9.70
N ILE A 28 17.05 -1.28 -9.67
CA ILE A 28 16.62 -1.97 -8.44
C ILE A 28 17.84 -2.33 -7.61
N ASP A 29 17.89 -1.85 -6.37
CA ASP A 29 18.87 -2.30 -5.37
C ASP A 29 18.41 -3.62 -4.76
N ARG A 30 17.15 -3.69 -4.33
CA ARG A 30 16.53 -4.90 -3.76
C ARG A 30 15.00 -4.81 -3.67
N PRO A 31 14.28 -5.94 -3.71
CA PRO A 31 12.87 -6.00 -3.34
C PRO A 31 12.67 -6.07 -1.81
N PHE A 32 11.51 -5.62 -1.34
CA PHE A 32 10.95 -5.98 -0.03
C PHE A 32 9.89 -7.06 -0.23
N ALA A 33 10.30 -8.32 -0.08
CA ALA A 33 9.43 -9.49 -0.22
C ALA A 33 9.09 -10.08 1.19
N PRO A 34 7.95 -10.76 1.35
CA PRO A 34 6.94 -11.05 0.32
C PRO A 34 6.09 -9.84 -0.05
N PHE A 35 5.63 -9.79 -1.30
CA PHE A 35 4.64 -8.80 -1.75
C PHE A 35 3.23 -9.18 -1.28
N THR A 36 2.45 -8.17 -0.92
CA THR A 36 1.07 -8.31 -0.40
C THR A 36 0.07 -7.55 -1.27
N LYS A 37 0.16 -6.21 -1.32
CA LYS A 37 -0.71 -5.34 -2.13
C LYS A 37 -0.02 -4.69 -3.31
N ALA A 38 1.31 -4.59 -3.23
CA ALA A 38 2.14 -3.97 -4.24
C ALA A 38 3.52 -4.64 -4.27
N VAL A 39 4.20 -4.53 -5.40
CA VAL A 39 5.63 -4.81 -5.49
C VAL A 39 6.37 -3.62 -4.89
N VAL A 40 7.14 -3.85 -3.83
CA VAL A 40 7.88 -2.79 -3.12
C VAL A 40 9.38 -2.98 -3.35
N LEU A 41 10.04 -1.97 -3.90
CA LEU A 41 11.44 -2.01 -4.31
C LEU A 41 12.21 -0.86 -3.67
N VAL A 42 13.45 -1.11 -3.26
CA VAL A 42 14.45 -0.05 -3.12
C VAL A 42 15.15 0.09 -4.46
N ALA A 43 15.20 1.30 -4.99
CA ALA A 43 15.81 1.59 -6.27
C ALA A 43 16.57 2.92 -6.24
N ARG A 44 17.39 3.16 -7.26
CA ARG A 44 18.13 4.42 -7.44
C ARG A 44 17.87 4.96 -8.84
N SER A 45 17.84 6.28 -8.94
CA SER A 45 17.82 6.98 -10.21
C SER A 45 18.69 8.22 -10.12
N PRO A 46 19.69 8.39 -11.01
CA PRO A 46 20.50 9.61 -11.05
C PRO A 46 19.66 10.89 -11.17
N GLU A 47 18.47 10.79 -11.75
CA GLU A 47 17.53 11.90 -11.95
C GLU A 47 16.79 12.32 -10.68
N LEU A 48 16.71 11.45 -9.66
CA LEU A 48 16.10 11.73 -8.36
C LEU A 48 17.11 12.10 -7.28
N GLY A 49 18.40 11.88 -7.55
CA GLY A 49 19.50 12.19 -6.65
C GLY A 49 20.35 10.96 -6.28
N PRO A 50 21.33 11.13 -5.39
CA PRO A 50 22.21 10.04 -4.98
C PRO A 50 21.53 9.03 -4.02
N ASP A 51 20.49 9.48 -3.33
CA ASP A 51 19.82 8.70 -2.31
C ASP A 51 18.88 7.64 -2.93
N PRO A 52 18.79 6.46 -2.33
CA PRO A 52 17.82 5.46 -2.74
C PRO A 52 16.39 5.96 -2.49
N VAL A 53 15.46 5.39 -3.25
CA VAL A 53 14.01 5.65 -3.14
C VAL A 53 13.26 4.33 -2.97
N VAL A 54 12.06 4.41 -2.41
CA VAL A 54 11.10 3.29 -2.43
C VAL A 54 10.21 3.44 -3.65
N VAL A 55 10.08 2.38 -4.46
CA VAL A 55 9.13 2.28 -5.56
C VAL A 55 8.08 1.25 -5.16
N LYS A 56 6.81 1.66 -5.11
CA LYS A 56 5.69 0.72 -5.01
C LYS A 56 4.99 0.64 -6.37
N ILE A 57 4.87 -0.56 -6.90
CA ILE A 57 4.16 -0.86 -8.16
C ILE A 57 2.91 -1.65 -7.81
N TYR A 58 1.75 -1.09 -8.16
CA TYR A 58 0.45 -1.70 -7.97
C TYR A 58 0.16 -2.61 -9.16
N ASP A 59 0.70 -3.82 -9.07
CA ASP A 59 0.52 -4.86 -10.07
C ASP A 59 -0.37 -5.97 -9.50
N PRO A 60 -1.60 -6.15 -10.03
CA PRO A 60 -2.57 -7.12 -9.52
C PRO A 60 -2.02 -8.53 -9.42
N ARG A 61 -1.01 -8.90 -10.23
CA ARG A 61 -0.37 -10.22 -10.20
C ARG A 61 0.22 -10.60 -8.86
N PHE A 62 0.61 -9.60 -8.07
CA PHE A 62 1.31 -9.77 -6.80
C PHE A 62 0.42 -9.59 -5.57
N LEU A 63 -0.91 -9.49 -5.78
CA LEU A 63 -1.88 -9.49 -4.70
C LEU A 63 -1.87 -10.83 -3.96
N ASP A 64 -1.69 -10.79 -2.65
CA ASP A 64 -1.67 -11.98 -1.80
C ASP A 64 -3.03 -12.70 -1.76
N GLU A 65 -4.14 -11.99 -1.99
CA GLU A 65 -5.46 -12.60 -2.14
C GLU A 65 -5.55 -13.63 -3.26
N ARG A 66 -4.67 -13.56 -4.27
CA ARG A 66 -4.64 -14.56 -5.35
C ARG A 66 -4.10 -15.91 -4.92
N LEU A 67 -3.31 -15.94 -3.84
CA LEU A 67 -2.53 -17.11 -3.42
C LEU A 67 -3.19 -17.90 -2.30
N ILE A 68 -4.31 -17.42 -1.76
CA ILE A 68 -5.10 -18.18 -0.80
C ILE A 68 -5.70 -19.36 -1.55
N ASP A 69 -5.32 -20.58 -1.16
CA ASP A 69 -5.86 -21.82 -1.71
C ASP A 69 -6.51 -22.61 -0.58
N VAL A 70 -7.76 -22.25 -0.28
CA VAL A 70 -8.61 -22.97 0.66
C VAL A 70 -9.91 -23.38 -0.05
N GLU A 71 -10.61 -24.38 0.48
CA GLU A 71 -11.78 -25.02 -0.17
C GLU A 71 -12.83 -24.02 -0.71
N TYR A 72 -13.03 -22.89 -0.02
CA TYR A 72 -14.00 -21.86 -0.41
C TYR A 72 -13.39 -20.64 -1.10
N HIS A 73 -12.07 -20.58 -1.21
CA HIS A 73 -11.31 -19.51 -1.87
C HIS A 73 -10.10 -20.15 -2.57
N PRO A 74 -10.30 -20.76 -3.75
CA PRO A 74 -9.22 -21.42 -4.48
C PRO A 74 -8.29 -20.37 -5.09
N ALA A 75 -7.03 -20.76 -5.30
CA ALA A 75 -6.04 -19.88 -5.91
C ALA A 75 -6.51 -19.34 -7.27
N ARG A 76 -6.22 -18.06 -7.53
CA ARG A 76 -6.62 -17.33 -8.75
C ARG A 76 -5.38 -16.83 -9.50
N PRO A 77 -4.62 -17.74 -10.15
CA PRO A 77 -3.42 -17.35 -10.87
C PRO A 77 -3.76 -16.39 -12.01
N TRP A 78 -2.88 -15.42 -12.22
CA TRP A 78 -3.00 -14.47 -13.31
C TRP A 78 -2.76 -15.15 -14.66
N SER A 79 -3.46 -14.68 -15.69
CA SER A 79 -3.12 -14.93 -17.09
C SER A 79 -3.41 -13.70 -17.95
N LEU A 80 -2.64 -13.50 -19.01
CA LEU A 80 -2.85 -12.42 -19.96
C LEU A 80 -4.22 -12.51 -20.66
N GLU A 81 -4.72 -13.72 -20.88
CA GLU A 81 -6.05 -13.96 -21.45
C GLU A 81 -7.16 -13.39 -20.55
N LEU A 82 -7.11 -13.67 -19.25
CA LEU A 82 -8.07 -13.12 -18.29
C LEU A 82 -7.94 -11.60 -18.18
N GLU A 83 -6.71 -11.06 -18.14
CA GLU A 83 -6.48 -9.61 -18.06
C GLU A 83 -7.11 -8.87 -19.25
N ARG A 84 -7.02 -9.45 -20.46
CA ARG A 84 -7.68 -8.93 -21.67
C ARG A 84 -9.19 -9.10 -21.64
N ALA A 85 -9.67 -10.19 -21.06
CA ALA A 85 -11.09 -10.49 -21.00
C ALA A 85 -11.86 -9.50 -20.10
N VAL A 86 -11.21 -8.88 -19.10
CA VAL A 86 -11.86 -7.94 -18.17
C VAL A 86 -12.65 -6.84 -18.87
N ASP A 87 -12.08 -6.23 -19.91
CA ASP A 87 -12.70 -5.10 -20.61
C ASP A 87 -13.88 -5.54 -21.51
N ALA A 88 -13.95 -6.82 -21.87
CA ALA A 88 -14.97 -7.36 -22.75
C ALA A 88 -16.28 -7.74 -22.05
N ILE A 89 -16.29 -7.85 -20.70
CA ILE A 89 -17.38 -8.52 -20.00
C ILE A 89 -18.37 -7.54 -19.33
N TRP A 90 -18.05 -6.24 -19.17
CA TRP A 90 -18.97 -5.31 -18.47
C TRP A 90 -18.88 -3.83 -18.86
N ASP A 91 -20.03 -3.26 -19.23
CA ASP A 91 -20.29 -1.81 -19.32
C ASP A 91 -20.89 -1.20 -18.02
N GLU A 92 -21.26 -2.02 -17.03
CA GLU A 92 -21.90 -1.58 -15.77
C GLU A 92 -20.94 -1.53 -14.55
N PRO A 93 -21.24 -0.69 -13.53
CA PRO A 93 -20.43 -0.58 -12.32
C PRO A 93 -20.31 -1.91 -11.59
N PHE A 94 -19.08 -2.35 -11.37
CA PHE A 94 -18.78 -3.61 -10.70
C PHE A 94 -19.00 -3.47 -9.18
N HIS A 95 -19.91 -4.29 -8.65
CA HIS A 95 -20.08 -4.48 -7.21
C HIS A 95 -19.38 -5.75 -6.74
N ARG A 96 -18.68 -5.66 -5.60
CA ARG A 96 -18.01 -6.81 -4.95
C ARG A 96 -18.97 -7.98 -4.69
N ARG A 97 -20.27 -7.71 -4.57
CA ARG A 97 -21.35 -8.72 -4.45
C ARG A 97 -21.39 -9.69 -5.64
N PHE A 98 -20.94 -9.27 -6.83
CA PHE A 98 -20.89 -10.13 -8.01
C PHE A 98 -19.84 -11.25 -7.92
N LEU A 99 -18.94 -11.20 -6.93
CA LEU A 99 -17.96 -12.27 -6.66
C LEU A 99 -18.57 -13.47 -5.92
N HIS A 100 -19.77 -13.33 -5.37
CA HIS A 100 -20.46 -14.45 -4.74
C HIS A 100 -21.14 -15.30 -5.81
N ASP A 101 -20.96 -16.61 -5.70
CA ASP A 101 -21.70 -17.57 -6.49
C ASP A 101 -23.16 -17.51 -6.06
N ASP A 102 -24.03 -17.13 -7.00
CA ASP A 102 -25.47 -17.21 -6.81
C ASP A 102 -25.90 -18.63 -7.19
N PRO A 103 -26.40 -19.46 -6.24
CA PRO A 103 -26.85 -20.81 -6.55
C PRO A 103 -28.01 -20.83 -7.56
N ASP A 104 -28.75 -19.72 -7.68
CA ASP A 104 -29.87 -19.58 -8.62
C ASP A 104 -29.42 -19.05 -10.00
N ASP A 105 -28.17 -18.60 -10.15
CA ASP A 105 -27.55 -18.16 -11.41
C ASP A 105 -26.12 -18.72 -11.57
N PRO A 106 -25.99 -20.01 -11.94
CA PRO A 106 -24.69 -20.66 -12.05
C PRO A 106 -23.90 -20.08 -13.24
N LYS A 107 -22.81 -19.39 -12.91
CA LYS A 107 -21.89 -18.81 -13.90
C LYS A 107 -20.93 -19.85 -14.44
N ALA A 108 -20.57 -19.72 -15.72
CA ALA A 108 -19.48 -20.49 -16.30
C ALA A 108 -18.16 -20.18 -15.58
N PRO A 109 -17.26 -21.17 -15.36
CA PRO A 109 -15.98 -20.97 -14.67
C PRO A 109 -15.13 -19.83 -15.24
N GLU A 110 -15.17 -19.63 -16.56
CA GLU A 110 -14.43 -18.58 -17.26
C GLU A 110 -14.96 -17.18 -16.90
N VAL A 111 -16.27 -17.04 -16.74
CA VAL A 111 -16.91 -15.80 -16.30
C VAL A 111 -16.51 -15.47 -14.87
N ILE A 112 -16.48 -16.48 -13.98
CA ILE A 112 -16.03 -16.32 -12.59
C ILE A 112 -14.56 -15.89 -12.56
N ALA A 113 -13.69 -16.56 -13.32
CA ALA A 113 -12.27 -16.23 -13.37
C ALA A 113 -12.02 -14.78 -13.83
N ALA A 114 -12.75 -14.32 -14.85
CA ALA A 114 -12.61 -12.96 -15.34
C ALA A 114 -13.24 -11.91 -14.39
N GLN A 115 -14.31 -12.26 -13.66
CA GLN A 115 -14.85 -11.40 -12.58
C GLN A 115 -13.82 -11.19 -11.47
N TRP A 116 -13.10 -12.24 -11.08
CA TRP A 116 -12.00 -12.15 -10.11
C TRP A 116 -10.85 -11.30 -10.66
N GLU A 117 -10.47 -11.46 -11.93
CA GLU A 117 -9.43 -10.64 -12.55
C GLU A 117 -9.80 -9.15 -12.55
N LYS A 118 -11.07 -8.82 -12.84
CA LYS A 118 -11.59 -7.45 -12.73
C LYS A 118 -11.50 -6.93 -11.30
N TYR A 119 -11.90 -7.74 -10.32
CA TYR A 119 -11.79 -7.38 -8.91
C TYR A 119 -10.35 -7.09 -8.49
N PHE A 120 -9.39 -7.92 -8.89
CA PHE A 120 -7.98 -7.68 -8.57
C PHE A 120 -7.43 -6.41 -9.22
N ARG A 121 -7.84 -6.12 -10.47
CA ARG A 121 -7.51 -4.84 -11.12
C ARG A 121 -8.07 -3.65 -10.34
N MET A 122 -9.35 -3.72 -9.93
CA MET A 122 -9.98 -2.68 -9.13
C MET A 122 -9.30 -2.52 -7.78
N LEU A 123 -9.05 -3.60 -7.06
CA LEU A 123 -8.38 -3.57 -5.76
C LEU A 123 -7.00 -2.92 -5.86
N SER A 124 -6.21 -3.28 -6.88
CA SER A 124 -4.90 -2.67 -7.13
C SER A 124 -5.00 -1.17 -7.43
N THR A 125 -6.00 -0.73 -8.19
CA THR A 125 -6.27 0.68 -8.47
C THR A 125 -6.70 1.42 -7.20
N ASP A 126 -7.63 0.84 -6.44
CA ASP A 126 -8.14 1.40 -5.19
C ASP A 126 -6.98 1.61 -4.20
N CYS A 127 -6.08 0.63 -4.07
CA CYS A 127 -4.89 0.76 -3.23
C CYS A 127 -3.97 1.90 -3.66
N PHE A 128 -3.70 2.03 -4.95
CA PHE A 128 -2.92 3.15 -5.49
C PHE A 128 -3.58 4.51 -5.20
N GLU A 129 -4.88 4.62 -5.46
CA GLU A 129 -5.63 5.85 -5.24
C GLU A 129 -5.72 6.22 -3.76
N SER A 130 -5.99 5.27 -2.89
CA SER A 130 -6.03 5.47 -1.44
C SER A 130 -4.69 5.99 -0.93
N GLU A 131 -3.57 5.39 -1.33
CA GLU A 131 -2.25 5.87 -0.93
C GLU A 131 -2.00 7.29 -1.47
N CYS A 132 -2.28 7.57 -2.75
CA CYS A 132 -2.09 8.92 -3.30
C CYS A 132 -2.94 9.98 -2.56
N LYS A 133 -4.22 9.70 -2.31
CA LYS A 133 -5.14 10.62 -1.61
C LYS A 133 -4.70 10.83 -0.17
N ALA A 134 -4.21 9.79 0.52
CA ALA A 134 -3.69 9.93 1.88
C ALA A 134 -2.46 10.86 1.92
N TYR A 135 -1.49 10.66 1.01
CA TYR A 135 -0.32 11.54 0.94
C TYR A 135 -0.70 12.98 0.59
N ASP A 136 -1.72 13.18 -0.24
CA ASP A 136 -2.24 14.50 -0.58
C ASP A 136 -2.86 15.23 0.63
N ARG A 137 -3.63 14.52 1.46
CA ARG A 137 -4.20 15.09 2.70
C ARG A 137 -3.17 15.29 3.79
N LEU A 138 -2.19 14.40 3.90
CA LEU A 138 -1.15 14.41 4.93
C LEU A 138 0.11 15.17 4.50
N ARG A 139 0.03 16.10 3.54
CA ARG A 139 1.15 16.90 3.02
C ARG A 139 2.04 17.50 4.12
N PHE A 140 1.46 17.97 5.23
CA PHE A 140 2.20 18.59 6.35
C PHE A 140 3.01 17.59 7.18
N LEU A 141 2.69 16.29 7.10
CA LEU A 141 3.39 15.22 7.81
C LEU A 141 4.51 14.59 6.97
N GLN A 142 4.55 14.88 5.66
CA GLN A 142 5.54 14.31 4.75
C GLN A 142 6.97 14.77 5.08
N GLY A 143 7.89 13.80 5.16
CA GLY A 143 9.30 14.02 5.51
C GLY A 143 9.57 14.20 7.00
N SER A 144 8.53 14.16 7.85
CA SER A 144 8.65 14.18 9.31
C SER A 144 8.05 12.92 9.91
N ALA A 145 6.73 12.76 9.82
CA ALA A 145 5.98 11.66 10.43
C ALA A 145 5.54 10.58 9.44
N ILE A 146 5.50 10.91 8.14
CA ILE A 146 5.35 9.95 7.04
C ILE A 146 6.45 10.21 5.99
N PRO A 147 6.77 9.28 5.08
CA PRO A 147 7.69 9.52 3.98
C PRO A 147 7.27 10.71 3.10
N ARG A 148 8.18 11.24 2.28
CA ARG A 148 7.77 12.12 1.17
C ARG A 148 7.31 11.28 -0.02
N LEU A 149 6.17 11.64 -0.61
CA LEU A 149 5.80 11.20 -1.96
C LEU A 149 6.57 12.06 -2.96
N LEU A 150 7.49 11.44 -3.71
CA LEU A 150 8.36 12.14 -4.64
C LEU A 150 7.72 12.29 -6.02
N LEU A 151 7.02 11.24 -6.47
CA LEU A 151 6.27 11.25 -7.72
C LEU A 151 5.28 10.08 -7.79
N THR A 152 4.36 10.19 -8.74
CA THR A 152 3.45 9.14 -9.17
C THR A 152 3.58 8.96 -10.68
N GLY A 153 3.27 7.77 -11.18
CA GLY A 153 3.35 7.50 -12.62
C GLY A 153 2.86 6.11 -12.98
N THR A 154 3.03 5.77 -14.25
CA THR A 154 2.74 4.44 -14.78
C THR A 154 4.03 3.70 -15.09
N VAL A 155 4.06 2.39 -14.85
CA VAL A 155 5.22 1.56 -15.20
C VAL A 155 5.12 1.14 -16.66
N LEU A 156 6.23 1.20 -17.38
CA LEU A 156 6.39 0.49 -18.65
C LEU A 156 6.75 -0.96 -18.33
N PRO A 157 5.80 -1.91 -18.49
CA PRO A 157 6.05 -3.28 -18.10
C PRO A 157 7.12 -3.91 -19.03
N PRO A 158 8.02 -4.75 -18.50
CA PRO A 158 9.00 -5.48 -19.31
C PRO A 158 8.35 -6.61 -20.11
N ASP A 159 7.10 -6.94 -19.81
CA ASP A 159 6.30 -8.00 -20.39
C ASP A 159 4.97 -7.48 -20.95
N GLU A 160 4.29 -8.30 -21.76
CA GLU A 160 3.03 -7.93 -22.38
C GLU A 160 1.92 -7.82 -21.34
N ARG A 161 1.22 -6.68 -21.31
CA ARG A 161 0.11 -6.38 -20.41
C ARG A 161 -1.05 -5.75 -21.17
N ALA A 162 -2.27 -6.03 -20.72
CA ALA A 162 -3.49 -5.38 -21.19
C ALA A 162 -3.90 -4.18 -20.33
N MET A 163 -3.14 -3.87 -19.27
CA MET A 163 -3.35 -2.69 -18.44
C MET A 163 -2.06 -1.91 -18.18
N GLN A 164 -2.19 -0.62 -17.91
CA GLN A 164 -1.13 0.19 -17.35
C GLN A 164 -1.04 -0.03 -15.84
N LEU A 165 0.17 -0.19 -15.33
CA LEU A 165 0.43 -0.37 -13.91
C LEU A 165 0.74 0.97 -13.26
N SER A 166 0.08 1.28 -12.14
CA SER A 166 0.37 2.50 -11.40
C SER A 166 1.54 2.30 -10.43
N ALA A 167 2.32 3.35 -10.21
CA ALA A 167 3.40 3.37 -9.25
C ALA A 167 3.48 4.67 -8.47
N VAL A 168 3.94 4.55 -7.22
CA VAL A 168 4.37 5.68 -6.39
C VAL A 168 5.85 5.53 -6.09
N VAL A 169 6.58 6.64 -6.07
CA VAL A 169 7.99 6.69 -5.66
C VAL A 169 8.12 7.63 -4.48
N MET A 170 8.83 7.17 -3.46
CA MET A 170 8.78 7.72 -2.12
C MET A 170 10.17 7.82 -1.50
N GLU A 171 10.32 8.67 -0.50
CA GLU A 171 11.52 8.75 0.34
C GLU A 171 11.86 7.37 0.91
N TYR A 172 13.09 6.92 0.72
CA TYR A 172 13.65 5.81 1.49
C TYR A 172 14.07 6.32 2.87
N ILE A 173 13.62 5.65 3.93
CA ILE A 173 14.02 5.99 5.30
C ILE A 173 15.28 5.18 5.66
N PRO A 174 16.47 5.80 5.70
CA PRO A 174 17.71 5.09 5.99
C PRO A 174 17.76 4.64 7.44
N ASP A 175 18.46 3.52 7.68
CA ASP A 175 18.67 2.94 9.02
C ASP A 175 17.37 2.81 9.84
N ALA A 176 16.26 2.50 9.18
CA ALA A 176 14.98 2.29 9.83
C ALA A 176 14.83 0.84 10.31
N VAL A 177 14.12 0.68 11.43
CA VAL A 177 13.68 -0.60 11.96
C VAL A 177 12.18 -0.54 12.25
N SER A 178 11.45 -1.61 11.93
CA SER A 178 10.01 -1.67 12.19
C SER A 178 9.72 -1.73 13.69
N LEU A 179 8.51 -1.35 14.12
CA LEU A 179 8.04 -1.60 15.49
C LEU A 179 8.05 -3.11 15.80
N CYS A 180 7.91 -3.96 14.78
CA CYS A 180 8.06 -5.42 14.89
C CYS A 180 9.48 -5.87 15.27
N ASP A 181 10.52 -5.08 14.99
CA ASP A 181 11.91 -5.53 15.19
C ASP A 181 12.72 -4.61 16.11
N VAL A 182 12.18 -3.43 16.44
CA VAL A 182 12.86 -2.47 17.31
C VAL A 182 12.95 -3.01 18.75
N PRO A 183 14.12 -2.96 19.39
CA PRO A 183 14.24 -3.26 20.81
C PRO A 183 13.37 -2.30 21.64
N PRO A 184 12.50 -2.80 22.54
CA PRO A 184 11.61 -1.92 23.32
C PRO A 184 12.35 -0.89 24.19
N ASP A 185 13.57 -1.19 24.63
CA ASP A 185 14.40 -0.35 25.48
C ASP A 185 14.93 0.92 24.78
N VAL A 186 14.98 0.92 23.44
CA VAL A 186 15.37 2.11 22.67
C VAL A 186 14.17 2.98 22.27
N VAL A 187 12.94 2.51 22.50
CA VAL A 187 11.71 3.27 22.21
C VAL A 187 11.35 4.12 23.42
N THR A 188 11.57 5.43 23.32
CA THR A 188 11.31 6.35 24.44
C THR A 188 9.82 6.72 24.55
N PRO A 189 9.34 7.10 25.75
CA PRO A 189 7.97 7.58 25.93
C PRO A 189 7.61 8.79 25.03
N GLU A 190 8.57 9.66 24.73
CA GLU A 190 8.38 10.82 23.85
C GLU A 190 8.13 10.42 22.40
N LEU A 191 8.84 9.40 21.90
CA LEU A 191 8.60 8.83 20.58
C LEU A 191 7.21 8.19 20.49
N CYS A 192 6.79 7.49 21.54
CA CYS A 192 5.43 6.95 21.63
C CYS A 192 4.38 8.04 21.66
N ALA A 193 4.59 9.11 22.43
CA ALA A 193 3.67 10.25 22.45
C ALA A 193 3.57 10.89 21.07
N THR A 194 4.69 11.05 20.37
CA THR A 194 4.73 11.60 19.01
C THR A 194 4.00 10.68 18.03
N LEU A 195 4.23 9.36 18.10
CA LEU A 195 3.53 8.38 17.26
C LEU A 195 2.02 8.44 17.47
N LEU A 196 1.56 8.49 18.71
CA LEU A 196 0.14 8.55 19.03
C LEU A 196 -0.48 9.86 18.56
N GLN A 197 0.19 11.00 18.75
CA GLN A 197 -0.26 12.28 18.22
C GLN A 197 -0.39 12.26 16.70
N VAL A 198 0.58 11.65 16.00
CA VAL A 198 0.54 11.50 14.54
C VAL A 198 -0.65 10.66 14.12
N VAL A 199 -0.84 9.47 14.71
CA VAL A 199 -1.94 8.56 14.35
C VAL A 199 -3.29 9.18 14.68
N ASP A 200 -3.43 9.80 15.86
CA ASP A 200 -4.67 10.47 16.28
C ASP A 200 -5.03 11.64 15.34
N SER A 201 -4.03 12.33 14.78
CA SER A 201 -4.25 13.43 13.84
C SER A 201 -4.79 12.98 12.47
N PHE A 202 -4.66 11.71 12.08
CA PHE A 202 -5.13 11.25 10.77
C PHE A 202 -6.63 11.48 10.59
N ALA A 203 -7.42 11.14 11.61
CA ALA A 203 -8.87 11.30 11.57
C ALA A 203 -9.29 12.78 11.38
N GLU A 204 -8.61 13.70 12.08
CA GLU A 204 -8.83 15.15 11.96
C GLU A 204 -8.45 15.68 10.56
N LEU A 205 -7.45 15.07 9.93
CA LEU A 205 -7.03 15.36 8.56
C LEU A 205 -7.87 14.62 7.50
N GLY A 206 -8.92 13.91 7.93
CA GLY A 206 -9.84 13.17 7.06
C GLY A 206 -9.20 11.93 6.44
N VAL A 207 -8.29 11.27 7.16
CA VAL A 207 -7.62 10.04 6.73
C VAL A 207 -7.83 8.94 7.76
N VAL A 208 -8.10 7.73 7.28
CA VAL A 208 -7.98 6.47 8.01
C VAL A 208 -6.86 5.70 7.34
N HIS A 209 -5.88 5.24 8.10
CA HIS A 209 -4.78 4.44 7.59
C HIS A 209 -5.24 3.01 7.26
N GLY A 210 -6.12 2.42 8.06
CA GLY A 210 -6.83 1.16 7.73
C GLY A 210 -5.99 -0.12 7.82
N ASP A 211 -4.67 0.01 7.94
CA ASP A 211 -3.73 -1.10 8.17
C ASP A 211 -2.57 -0.68 9.11
N ILE A 212 -2.93 -0.07 10.24
CA ILE A 212 -1.96 0.24 11.29
C ILE A 212 -1.52 -1.05 11.97
N ASN A 213 -0.27 -1.45 11.72
CA ASN A 213 0.34 -2.63 12.31
C ASN A 213 1.85 -2.43 12.60
N TRP A 214 2.46 -3.43 13.26
CA TRP A 214 3.87 -3.41 13.70
C TRP A 214 4.90 -3.21 12.58
N ASN A 215 4.58 -3.60 11.36
CA ASN A 215 5.48 -3.47 10.21
C ASN A 215 5.37 -2.10 9.54
N ASN A 216 4.24 -1.42 9.74
CA ASN A 216 3.92 -0.13 9.11
C ASN A 216 4.32 1.09 9.97
N VAL A 217 5.05 0.85 11.05
CA VAL A 217 5.66 1.88 11.90
C VAL A 217 7.17 1.67 11.94
N LEU A 218 7.92 2.68 11.53
CA LEU A 218 9.37 2.67 11.48
C LEU A 218 9.97 3.61 12.52
N PHE A 219 11.06 3.18 13.14
CA PHE A 219 11.91 3.96 14.02
C PHE A 219 13.27 4.16 13.35
N THR A 220 13.79 5.38 13.35
CA THR A 220 15.09 5.70 12.75
C THR A 220 15.81 6.79 13.57
N PRO A 221 17.14 6.75 13.69
CA PRO A 221 18.05 5.64 13.34
C PRO A 221 17.81 4.39 14.22
N ARG A 222 18.23 3.20 13.78
CA ARG A 222 17.86 1.91 14.38
C ARG A 222 18.29 1.78 15.84
N GLU A 223 19.52 2.17 16.14
CA GLU A 223 20.11 1.96 17.48
C GLU A 223 19.67 3.02 18.49
N ARG A 224 19.39 4.24 18.03
CA ARG A 224 18.98 5.37 18.88
C ARG A 224 17.91 6.17 18.15
N PRO A 225 16.68 5.66 18.08
CA PRO A 225 15.62 6.33 17.34
C PRO A 225 15.41 7.76 17.82
N THR A 226 15.25 8.66 16.87
CA THR A 226 14.90 10.06 17.13
C THR A 226 13.69 10.49 16.30
N ARG A 227 13.26 9.65 15.36
CA ARG A 227 12.12 9.86 14.47
C ARG A 227 11.31 8.58 14.38
N VAL A 228 9.99 8.74 14.40
CA VAL A 228 9.01 7.70 14.10
C VAL A 228 8.33 8.05 12.77
N VAL A 229 8.14 7.05 11.92
CA VAL A 229 7.57 7.22 10.58
C VAL A 229 6.48 6.17 10.36
N VAL A 230 5.28 6.61 10.03
CA VAL A 230 4.17 5.73 9.62
C VAL A 230 4.18 5.58 8.10
N ILE A 231 4.03 4.36 7.61
CA ILE A 231 4.11 4.02 6.18
C ILE A 231 2.91 3.17 5.75
N ASP A 232 2.69 3.09 4.44
CA ASP A 232 1.75 2.17 3.80
C ASP A 232 0.25 2.48 4.00
N PHE A 233 -0.23 3.47 3.24
CA PHE A 233 -1.63 3.91 3.25
C PHE A 233 -2.47 3.23 2.16
N ALA A 234 -1.99 2.14 1.54
CA ALA A 234 -2.67 1.45 0.45
C ALA A 234 -4.03 0.84 0.87
N CYS A 235 -4.23 0.55 2.15
CA CYS A 235 -5.51 0.08 2.70
C CYS A 235 -6.33 1.21 3.34
N GLY A 236 -5.90 2.46 3.16
CA GLY A 236 -6.51 3.61 3.79
C GLY A 236 -7.80 4.07 3.13
N ALA A 237 -8.50 4.97 3.82
CA ALA A 237 -9.66 5.69 3.32
C ALA A 237 -9.47 7.19 3.56
N VAL A 238 -10.00 8.01 2.65
CA VAL A 238 -9.96 9.46 2.76
C VAL A 238 -11.39 9.98 2.73
N ARG A 239 -11.70 10.90 3.66
CA ARG A 239 -13.02 11.53 3.74
C ARG A 239 -13.33 12.29 2.46
N GLY A 240 -14.40 11.86 1.78
CA GLY A 240 -14.93 12.53 0.60
C GLY A 240 -15.52 13.90 0.94
N GLU A 241 -15.53 14.83 -0.02
CA GLU A 241 -16.07 16.19 0.18
C GLU A 241 -17.56 16.16 0.54
N ASP A 242 -18.32 15.25 -0.08
CA ASP A 242 -19.76 15.07 0.13
C ASP A 242 -20.10 13.97 1.13
N GLN A 243 -19.11 13.41 1.82
CA GLN A 243 -19.33 12.32 2.78
C GLN A 243 -19.88 12.87 4.10
N ASP A 244 -21.06 12.39 4.47
CA ASP A 244 -21.68 12.75 5.74
C ASP A 244 -20.87 12.25 6.96
N ASP A 245 -21.13 12.88 8.11
CA ASP A 245 -20.40 12.59 9.35
C ASP A 245 -20.62 11.16 9.85
N ASP A 246 -21.80 10.58 9.63
CA ASP A 246 -22.14 9.23 10.09
C ASP A 246 -21.37 8.17 9.30
N ALA A 247 -21.38 8.27 7.96
CA ALA A 247 -20.60 7.42 7.07
C ALA A 247 -19.09 7.59 7.27
N TRP A 248 -18.62 8.80 7.58
CA TRP A 248 -17.22 9.00 7.96
C TRP A 248 -16.91 8.33 9.31
N GLN A 249 -17.80 8.47 10.29
CA GLN A 249 -17.65 7.85 11.61
C GLN A 249 -17.61 6.32 11.51
N GLU A 250 -18.37 5.70 10.61
CA GLU A 250 -18.28 4.27 10.34
C GLU A 250 -16.87 3.85 9.88
N ASN A 251 -16.25 4.63 8.99
CA ASN A 251 -14.86 4.38 8.56
C ASN A 251 -13.86 4.52 9.72
N LEU A 252 -14.03 5.54 10.57
CA LEU A 252 -13.19 5.73 11.76
C LEU A 252 -13.31 4.56 12.74
N VAL A 253 -14.53 4.10 13.00
CA VAL A 253 -14.81 2.96 13.88
C VAL A 253 -14.25 1.67 13.30
N TRP A 254 -14.35 1.49 11.98
CA TRP A 254 -13.85 0.28 11.32
C TRP A 254 -12.32 0.23 11.27
N GLY A 255 -11.66 1.33 10.91
CA GLY A 255 -10.19 1.40 10.89
C GLY A 255 -9.57 1.38 12.29
N ASN A 256 -10.16 2.13 13.22
CA ASN A 256 -9.79 2.17 14.64
C ASN A 256 -8.27 2.32 14.91
N ASP A 257 -7.59 3.11 14.07
CA ASP A 257 -6.14 3.21 14.01
C ASP A 257 -5.50 3.55 15.37
N SER A 258 -6.05 4.53 16.07
CA SER A 258 -5.60 4.98 17.39
C SER A 258 -5.64 3.86 18.43
N TRP A 259 -6.73 3.11 18.50
CA TRP A 259 -6.87 2.01 19.44
C TRP A 259 -5.93 0.86 19.07
N CYS A 260 -5.85 0.52 17.78
CA CYS A 260 -4.92 -0.49 17.27
C CYS A 260 -3.48 -0.15 17.68
N MET A 261 -3.06 1.11 17.51
CA MET A 261 -1.73 1.58 17.88
C MET A 261 -1.45 1.44 19.38
N ARG A 262 -2.36 1.94 20.23
CA ARG A 262 -2.21 1.88 21.70
C ARG A 262 -2.09 0.43 22.17
N ARG A 263 -2.96 -0.45 21.66
CA ARG A 263 -2.94 -1.88 21.99
C ARG A 263 -1.65 -2.58 21.54
N MET A 264 -1.05 -2.16 20.42
CA MET A 264 0.24 -2.70 19.98
C MET A 264 1.38 -2.27 20.91
N LEU A 265 1.46 -0.99 21.27
CA LEU A 265 2.48 -0.50 22.20
C LEU A 265 2.40 -1.22 23.57
N GLU A 266 1.19 -1.37 24.12
CA GLU A 266 0.96 -2.12 25.36
C GLU A 266 1.43 -3.57 25.27
N LYS A 267 1.12 -4.26 24.16
CA LYS A 267 1.56 -5.65 23.93
C LYS A 267 3.08 -5.81 23.82
N ARG A 268 3.81 -4.76 23.43
CA ARG A 268 5.30 -4.73 23.47
C ARG A 268 5.87 -4.47 24.85
N GLY A 269 5.04 -4.18 25.85
CA GLY A 269 5.51 -3.70 27.15
C GLY A 269 6.05 -2.27 27.09
N ILE A 270 5.69 -1.50 26.06
CA ILE A 270 6.06 -0.08 25.94
C ILE A 270 4.99 0.73 26.68
N SER A 271 5.41 1.54 27.64
CA SER A 271 4.48 2.36 28.43
C SER A 271 3.85 3.42 27.54
N VAL A 272 2.52 3.37 27.43
CA VAL A 272 1.75 4.38 26.73
C VAL A 272 1.43 5.52 27.71
N PRO A 273 1.81 6.79 27.42
CA PRO A 273 1.37 7.91 28.22
C PRO A 273 -0.16 8.00 28.22
N SER A 274 -0.76 8.29 29.37
CA SER A 274 -2.15 8.75 29.42
C SER A 274 -2.18 10.11 28.71
N VAL A 275 -2.70 10.13 27.48
CA VAL A 275 -3.00 11.38 26.75
C VAL A 275 -4.45 11.74 27.01
#